data_AF-A0A919DM38-F1
#
_entry.id   AF-A0A919DM38-F1
#
_cell.length_a   1.000
_cell.length_b   1.000
_cell.length_c   1.000
_cell.angle_alpha   90.00
_cell.angle_beta   90.00
_cell.angle_gamma   90.00
#
_symmetry.space_group_name_H-M   'P 1'
#
loop_
_entity.id
_entity.type
_entity.pdbx_description
1 polymer ?
#
loop_
_entity_poly.entity_id
_entity_poly.type
_entity_poly.pdbx_seq_one_letter_code
_entity_poly.pdbx_strand_id
1 'polypeptide(L)'
;MTTHPETMRNHWWWRPGWSVGRRFHTWHLTFEGQEDVHRLAAEYRSALASLGEVLTPIPDRWLHLTMQGIGFVGEVEETDVRAVADAARRRLADVPAFGLRIGPEVIDPEAVLLHVHPDGPVREVRTAIRAAIGDVFGPGQVPETAEGFTPHVSVAYSSG
;
A
#
# COMPACT_ATOMS: atom_id res chain seq x y z
N MET A 1 -7.98 -2.82 -21.79
CA MET A 1 -7.60 -4.24 -21.74
C MET A 1 -6.67 -4.42 -20.57
N THR A 2 -7.14 -4.99 -19.47
CA THR A 2 -6.27 -5.51 -18.42
C THR A 2 -5.62 -6.77 -18.98
N THR A 3 -4.32 -6.69 -19.29
CA THR A 3 -3.54 -7.87 -19.67
C THR A 3 -3.30 -8.66 -18.40
N HIS A 4 -3.99 -9.79 -18.26
CA HIS A 4 -3.68 -10.75 -17.21
C HIS A 4 -2.28 -11.32 -17.46
N PRO A 5 -1.45 -11.46 -16.43
CA PRO A 5 -0.13 -12.06 -16.60
C PRO A 5 -0.26 -13.52 -17.03
N GLU A 6 0.61 -13.96 -17.94
CA GLU A 6 0.67 -15.38 -18.36
C GLU A 6 1.20 -16.29 -17.25
N THR A 7 2.00 -15.74 -16.31
CA THR A 7 2.58 -16.46 -15.17
C THR A 7 2.68 -15.58 -13.92
N MET A 8 2.63 -16.20 -12.75
CA MET A 8 2.95 -15.57 -11.46
C MET A 8 4.44 -15.74 -11.14
N ARG A 9 4.96 -14.88 -10.28
CA ARG A 9 6.33 -14.85 -9.78
C ARG A 9 6.29 -14.73 -8.27
N ASN A 10 7.17 -15.45 -7.58
CA ASN A 10 7.36 -15.32 -6.15
C ASN A 10 7.49 -13.86 -5.70
N HIS A 11 6.66 -13.44 -4.75
CA HIS A 11 6.69 -12.10 -4.17
C HIS A 11 7.89 -11.90 -3.22
N TRP A 12 8.33 -12.99 -2.57
CA TRP A 12 9.30 -13.01 -1.48
C TRP A 12 10.74 -12.96 -1.97
N TRP A 13 11.10 -11.87 -2.65
CA TRP A 13 12.46 -11.58 -3.07
C TRP A 13 12.91 -10.17 -2.65
N TRP A 14 14.21 -10.02 -2.42
CA TRP A 14 14.78 -8.76 -1.94
C TRP A 14 14.80 -7.70 -3.03
N ARG A 15 13.94 -6.68 -2.89
CA ARG A 15 14.05 -5.45 -3.68
C ARG A 15 15.38 -4.74 -3.37
N PRO A 16 15.92 -3.93 -4.30
CA PRO A 16 17.16 -3.19 -4.09
C PRO A 16 17.19 -2.49 -2.73
N GLY A 17 18.28 -2.71 -2.00
CA GLY A 17 18.46 -2.22 -0.64
C GLY A 17 17.94 -3.16 0.46
N TRP A 18 16.87 -3.92 0.27
CA TRP A 18 16.35 -4.75 1.35
C TRP A 18 17.32 -5.86 1.74
N SER A 19 17.37 -6.13 3.05
CA SER A 19 18.13 -7.22 3.66
C SER A 19 17.44 -7.66 4.95
N VAL A 20 17.85 -8.82 5.48
CA VAL A 20 17.29 -9.36 6.72
C VAL A 20 17.44 -8.33 7.85
N GLY A 21 16.32 -8.03 8.52
CA GLY A 21 16.28 -7.09 9.65
C GLY A 21 16.15 -5.61 9.25
N ARG A 22 16.30 -5.25 7.97
CA ARG A 22 16.05 -3.88 7.50
C ARG A 22 14.55 -3.57 7.56
N ARG A 23 14.21 -2.33 7.94
CA ARG A 23 12.83 -1.85 8.08
C ARG A 23 12.68 -0.53 7.32
N PHE A 24 11.48 -0.25 6.85
CA PHE A 24 11.19 0.91 6.03
C PHE A 24 9.96 1.64 6.56
N HIS A 25 10.07 2.94 6.71
CA HIS A 25 8.96 3.82 7.06
C HIS A 25 8.11 4.04 5.81
N THR A 26 6.82 3.70 5.89
CA THR A 26 5.88 3.78 4.77
C THR A 26 4.48 4.15 5.27
N TRP A 27 3.77 4.92 4.45
CA TRP A 27 2.38 5.28 4.66
C TRP A 27 1.44 4.21 4.11
N HIS A 28 0.42 3.92 4.90
CA HIS A 28 -0.66 3.00 4.55
C HIS A 28 -2.00 3.66 4.87
N LEU A 29 -3.01 3.41 4.03
CA LEU A 29 -4.40 3.51 4.46
C LEU A 29 -4.80 2.17 5.08
N THR A 30 -5.34 2.20 6.29
CA THR A 30 -5.80 1.03 7.04
C THR A 30 -7.32 0.94 7.03
N PHE A 31 -7.84 -0.23 7.39
CA PHE A 31 -9.27 -0.56 7.33
C PHE A 31 -9.86 -0.84 8.71
N GLU A 32 -9.34 -0.18 9.74
CA GLU A 32 -9.87 -0.31 11.10
C GLU A 32 -11.35 0.08 11.14
N GLY A 33 -12.17 -0.79 11.75
CA GLY A 33 -13.63 -0.62 11.81
C GLY A 33 -14.37 -0.82 10.48
N GLN A 34 -13.70 -1.24 9.41
CA GLN A 34 -14.34 -1.47 8.10
C GLN A 34 -14.70 -2.95 7.91
N GLU A 35 -15.81 -3.38 8.52
CA GLU A 35 -16.25 -4.80 8.51
C GLU A 35 -16.45 -5.37 7.10
N ASP A 36 -16.92 -4.56 6.15
CA ASP A 36 -17.11 -4.99 4.76
C ASP A 36 -15.79 -5.37 4.07
N VAL A 37 -14.68 -4.70 4.42
CA VAL A 37 -13.36 -5.01 3.87
C VAL A 37 -12.86 -6.35 4.44
N HIS A 38 -13.07 -6.57 5.74
CA HIS A 38 -12.72 -7.85 6.38
C HIS A 38 -13.55 -9.01 5.85
N ARG A 39 -14.85 -8.79 5.61
CA ARG A 39 -15.74 -9.78 4.99
C ARG A 39 -15.26 -10.14 3.57
N LEU A 40 -14.97 -9.14 2.74
CA LEU A 40 -14.44 -9.37 1.39
C LEU A 40 -13.11 -10.13 1.43
N ALA A 41 -12.19 -9.76 2.32
CA ALA A 41 -10.93 -10.47 2.47
C ALA A 41 -11.13 -11.92 2.95
N ALA A 42 -12.10 -12.18 3.82
CA ALA A 42 -12.45 -13.54 4.24
C ALA A 42 -12.99 -14.39 3.07
N GLU A 43 -13.80 -13.80 2.19
CA GLU A 43 -14.27 -14.46 0.96
C GLU A 43 -13.08 -14.86 0.07
N TYR A 44 -12.10 -13.98 -0.16
CA TYR A 44 -10.87 -14.34 -0.90
C TYR A 44 -10.03 -15.40 -0.19
N ARG A 45 -9.86 -15.31 1.14
CA ARG A 45 -9.14 -16.35 1.90
C ARG A 45 -9.79 -17.73 1.73
N SER A 46 -11.12 -17.79 1.75
CA SER A 46 -11.87 -19.02 1.52
C SER A 46 -11.71 -19.52 0.09
N ALA A 47 -11.85 -18.64 -0.90
CA ALA A 47 -11.77 -18.99 -2.32
C ALA A 47 -10.36 -19.45 -2.74
N LEU A 48 -9.32 -18.90 -2.12
CA LEU A 48 -7.92 -19.21 -2.42
C LEU A 48 -7.34 -20.34 -1.54
N ALA A 49 -8.13 -20.92 -0.63
CA ALA A 49 -7.64 -21.90 0.33
C ALA A 49 -6.98 -23.13 -0.33
N SER A 50 -7.51 -23.60 -1.47
CA SER A 50 -6.94 -24.71 -2.23
C SER A 50 -5.62 -24.38 -2.92
N LEU A 51 -5.22 -23.10 -2.97
CA LEU A 51 -3.99 -22.61 -3.58
C LEU A 51 -2.92 -22.24 -2.54
N GLY A 52 -3.10 -22.64 -1.27
CA GLY A 52 -2.23 -22.24 -0.15
C GLY A 52 -0.75 -22.64 -0.27
N GLU A 53 -0.39 -23.56 -1.18
CA GLU A 53 1.01 -23.90 -1.47
C GLU A 53 1.72 -22.83 -2.32
N VAL A 54 0.97 -22.10 -3.16
CA VAL A 54 1.52 -21.13 -4.13
C VAL A 54 1.05 -19.70 -3.86
N LEU A 55 0.03 -19.51 -3.03
CA LEU A 55 -0.47 -18.21 -2.59
C LEU A 55 -0.48 -18.14 -1.07
N THR A 56 -0.11 -16.97 -0.55
CA THR A 56 -0.17 -16.62 0.88
C THR A 56 -1.28 -15.59 1.10
N PRO A 57 -2.48 -15.99 1.56
CA PRO A 57 -3.57 -15.05 1.83
C PRO A 57 -3.28 -14.12 3.02
N ILE A 58 -3.78 -12.89 2.95
CA ILE A 58 -3.50 -11.84 3.93
C ILE A 58 -4.57 -11.84 5.05
N PRO A 59 -4.18 -11.99 6.34
CA PRO A 59 -5.05 -11.80 7.49
C PRO A 59 -5.50 -10.35 7.68
N ASP A 60 -6.66 -10.16 8.31
CA ASP A 60 -7.29 -8.83 8.48
C ASP A 60 -6.38 -7.79 9.12
N ARG A 61 -5.61 -8.18 10.14
CA ARG A 61 -4.65 -7.29 10.83
C ARG A 61 -3.55 -6.71 9.94
N TRP A 62 -3.35 -7.26 8.75
CA TRP A 62 -2.34 -6.81 7.79
C TRP A 62 -2.96 -6.24 6.52
N LEU A 63 -4.29 -6.11 6.44
CA LEU A 63 -4.93 -5.46 5.30
C LEU A 63 -4.63 -3.96 5.30
N HIS A 64 -4.13 -3.48 4.18
CA HIS A 64 -3.85 -2.07 3.95
C HIS A 64 -3.78 -1.77 2.46
N LEU A 65 -3.82 -0.48 2.14
CA LEU A 65 -3.44 0.06 0.85
C LEU A 65 -2.10 0.79 1.02
N THR A 66 -1.06 0.26 0.39
CA THR A 66 0.30 0.83 0.42
C THR A 66 0.36 2.11 -0.39
N MET A 67 0.89 3.19 0.20
CA MET A 67 0.85 4.52 -0.43
C MET A 67 2.21 5.06 -0.84
N GLN A 68 3.08 5.30 0.14
CA GLN A 68 4.24 6.16 -0.05
C GLN A 68 5.32 5.86 0.99
N GLY A 69 6.50 5.50 0.53
CA GLY A 69 7.69 5.40 1.35
C GLY A 69 8.22 6.74 1.87
N ILE A 70 8.86 6.71 3.04
CA ILE A 70 9.64 7.82 3.59
C ILE A 70 11.14 7.48 3.53
N GLY A 71 11.52 6.25 3.87
CA GLY A 71 12.92 5.84 3.89
C GLY A 71 13.19 4.70 4.86
N PHE A 72 14.41 4.17 4.84
CA PHE A 72 14.79 3.08 5.74
C PHE A 72 15.06 3.57 7.16
N VAL A 73 14.71 2.75 8.14
CA VAL A 73 15.01 3.02 9.55
C VAL A 73 16.53 3.11 9.73
N GLY A 74 16.98 4.18 10.37
CA GLY A 74 18.41 4.49 10.57
C GLY A 74 19.04 5.32 9.45
N GLU A 75 18.34 5.52 8.34
CA GLU A 75 18.72 6.47 7.27
C GLU A 75 17.88 7.74 7.31
N VAL A 76 16.70 7.67 7.91
CA VAL A 76 15.85 8.82 8.22
C VAL A 76 15.80 8.94 9.74
N GLU A 77 16.08 10.14 10.25
CA GLU A 77 16.01 10.44 11.68
C GLU A 77 14.56 10.35 12.17
N GLU A 78 14.35 9.80 13.36
CA GLU A 78 12.98 9.65 13.91
C GLU A 78 12.33 11.02 14.22
N THR A 79 13.12 12.06 14.42
CA THR A 79 12.59 13.44 14.52
C THR A 79 12.00 13.91 13.20
N ASP A 80 12.61 13.53 12.10
CA ASP A 80 12.21 13.89 10.74
C ASP A 80 10.96 13.11 10.33
N VAL A 81 10.87 11.82 10.66
CA VAL A 81 9.65 11.03 10.48
C VAL A 81 8.46 11.64 11.24
N ARG A 82 8.67 12.08 12.48
CA ARG A 82 7.63 12.78 13.27
C ARG A 82 7.25 14.13 12.65
N ALA A 83 8.23 14.91 12.19
CA ALA A 83 7.98 16.17 11.52
C ALA A 83 7.16 15.99 10.23
N VAL A 84 7.44 14.93 9.45
CA VAL A 84 6.65 14.54 8.27
C VAL A 84 5.23 14.17 8.68
N ALA A 85 5.06 13.39 9.74
CA ALA A 85 3.73 13.02 10.24
C ALA A 85 2.91 14.26 10.69
N ASP A 86 3.54 15.21 11.37
CA ASP A 86 2.90 16.47 11.78
C ASP A 86 2.53 17.35 10.58
N ALA A 87 3.40 17.44 9.57
CA ALA A 87 3.14 18.16 8.33
C ALA A 87 2.02 17.50 7.51
N ALA A 88 1.98 16.16 7.48
CA ALA A 88 0.92 15.39 6.82
C ALA A 88 -0.41 15.60 7.53
N ARG A 89 -0.42 15.56 8.88
CA ARG A 89 -1.63 15.81 9.68
C ARG A 89 -2.28 17.15 9.34
N ARG A 90 -1.48 18.22 9.21
CA ARG A 90 -2.00 19.55 8.84
C ARG A 90 -2.63 19.56 7.44
N ARG A 91 -1.98 18.96 6.45
CA ARG A 91 -2.51 18.89 5.07
C ARG A 91 -3.74 18.01 4.94
N LEU A 92 -3.73 16.87 5.62
CA LEU A 92 -4.84 15.92 5.58
C LEU A 92 -6.09 16.45 6.27
N ALA A 93 -5.97 17.47 7.13
CA ALA A 93 -7.14 18.15 7.71
C ALA A 93 -8.02 18.84 6.65
N ASP A 94 -7.45 19.20 5.49
CA ASP A 94 -8.18 19.81 4.37
C ASP A 94 -8.74 18.75 3.39
N VAL A 95 -8.44 17.47 3.59
CA VAL A 95 -8.96 16.37 2.76
C VAL A 95 -10.25 15.84 3.38
N PRO A 96 -11.41 15.96 2.71
CA PRO A 96 -12.67 15.44 3.24
C PRO A 96 -12.63 13.92 3.40
N ALA A 97 -13.39 13.38 4.35
CA ALA A 97 -13.63 11.95 4.42
C ALA A 97 -14.35 11.48 3.14
N PHE A 98 -13.98 10.28 2.65
CA PHE A 98 -14.50 9.72 1.42
C PHE A 98 -14.83 8.23 1.55
N GLY A 99 -15.77 7.76 0.75
CA GLY A 99 -16.07 6.33 0.59
C GLY A 99 -15.28 5.73 -0.57
N LEU A 100 -14.91 4.46 -0.43
CA LEU A 100 -14.27 3.67 -1.49
C LEU A 100 -15.07 2.39 -1.74
N ARG A 101 -15.05 1.95 -3.00
CA ARG A 101 -15.37 0.57 -3.38
C ARG A 101 -14.06 -0.15 -3.64
N ILE A 102 -13.96 -1.39 -3.19
CA ILE A 102 -12.78 -2.26 -3.37
C ILE A 102 -13.17 -3.41 -4.30
N GLY A 103 -12.33 -3.66 -5.29
CA GLY A 103 -12.56 -4.64 -6.34
C GLY A 103 -13.04 -4.01 -7.67
N PRO A 104 -13.15 -4.81 -8.75
CA PRO A 104 -12.88 -6.26 -8.81
C PRO A 104 -11.40 -6.62 -8.70
N GLU A 105 -11.09 -7.91 -8.58
CA GLU A 105 -9.72 -8.40 -8.51
C GLU A 105 -8.92 -8.20 -9.80
N VAL A 106 -7.62 -8.03 -9.60
CA VAL A 106 -6.58 -8.05 -10.62
C VAL A 106 -5.57 -9.08 -10.18
N ILE A 107 -5.25 -10.00 -11.09
CA ILE A 107 -4.11 -10.89 -10.96
C ILE A 107 -2.88 -10.10 -11.41
N ASP A 108 -2.04 -9.75 -10.46
CA ASP A 108 -0.69 -9.22 -10.68
C ASP A 108 0.30 -10.38 -10.68
N PRO A 109 1.44 -10.30 -11.41
CA PRO A 109 2.44 -11.35 -11.37
C PRO A 109 2.83 -11.79 -9.95
N GLU A 110 2.81 -10.91 -8.96
CA GLU A 110 3.24 -11.27 -7.61
C GLU A 110 2.11 -11.32 -6.57
N ALA A 111 0.86 -11.02 -6.95
CA ALA A 111 -0.22 -10.86 -5.97
C ALA A 111 -1.63 -10.98 -6.57
N VAL A 112 -2.60 -11.25 -5.69
CA VAL A 112 -4.01 -10.98 -5.96
C VAL A 112 -4.35 -9.64 -5.32
N LEU A 113 -4.69 -8.67 -6.16
CA LEU A 113 -4.91 -7.27 -5.78
C LEU A 113 -6.34 -6.86 -6.05
N LEU A 114 -6.88 -5.93 -5.25
CA LEU A 114 -8.19 -5.33 -5.46
C LEU A 114 -8.01 -3.83 -5.67
N HIS A 115 -8.33 -3.33 -6.87
CA HIS A 115 -8.30 -1.89 -7.13
C HIS A 115 -9.37 -1.16 -6.32
N VAL A 116 -9.16 0.12 -6.06
CA VAL A 116 -10.14 0.96 -5.37
C VAL A 116 -10.75 2.01 -6.30
N HIS A 117 -12.04 2.29 -6.11
CA HIS A 117 -12.77 3.29 -6.89
C HIS A 117 -13.74 4.11 -6.01
N PRO A 118 -13.81 5.44 -6.16
CA PRO A 118 -12.96 6.26 -7.01
C PRO A 118 -11.51 6.32 -6.48
N ASP A 119 -10.52 6.38 -7.38
CA ASP A 119 -9.11 6.44 -7.01
C ASP A 119 -8.62 7.87 -6.71
N GLY A 120 -9.34 8.89 -7.24
CA GLY A 120 -9.06 10.32 -7.06
C GLY A 120 -8.78 10.73 -5.60
N PRO A 121 -9.71 10.48 -4.66
CA PRO A 121 -9.49 10.85 -3.25
C PRO A 121 -8.25 10.19 -2.63
N VAL A 122 -7.93 8.95 -3.02
CA VAL A 122 -6.72 8.27 -2.54
C VAL A 122 -5.45 8.92 -3.10
N ARG A 123 -5.50 9.38 -4.35
CA ARG A 123 -4.41 10.15 -4.98
C ARG A 123 -4.23 11.51 -4.33
N GLU A 124 -5.32 12.17 -3.93
CA GLU A 124 -5.26 13.43 -3.18
C GLU A 124 -4.58 13.24 -1.81
N VAL A 125 -4.94 12.18 -1.08
CA VAL A 125 -4.23 11.80 0.16
C VAL A 125 -2.74 11.56 -0.09
N ARG A 126 -2.37 10.77 -1.11
CA ARG A 126 -0.95 10.54 -1.44
C ARG A 126 -0.23 11.83 -1.82
N THR A 127 -0.90 12.73 -2.53
CA THR A 127 -0.35 14.03 -2.93
C THR A 127 -0.07 14.91 -1.71
N ALA A 128 -1.01 14.97 -0.76
CA ALA A 128 -0.84 15.67 0.51
C ALA A 128 0.32 15.09 1.34
N ILE A 129 0.45 13.76 1.41
CA ILE A 129 1.56 13.08 2.09
C ILE A 129 2.90 13.42 1.42
N ARG A 130 2.99 13.37 0.09
CA ARG A 130 4.22 13.71 -0.65
C ARG A 130 4.61 15.16 -0.46
N ALA A 131 3.65 16.09 -0.45
CA ALA A 131 3.91 17.49 -0.15
C ALA A 131 4.40 17.69 1.30
N ALA A 132 3.88 16.93 2.26
CA ALA A 132 4.38 16.94 3.64
C ALA A 132 5.82 16.42 3.76
N ILE A 133 6.18 15.38 3.02
CA ILE A 133 7.57 14.91 2.93
C ILE A 133 8.45 16.02 2.34
N GLY A 134 7.99 16.67 1.27
CA GLY A 134 8.71 17.75 0.60
C GLY A 134 8.93 19.00 1.47
N ASP A 135 8.07 19.28 2.44
CA ASP A 135 8.27 20.37 3.40
C ASP A 135 9.46 20.12 4.34
N VAL A 136 9.69 18.85 4.71
CA VAL A 136 10.70 18.48 5.70
C VAL A 136 12.02 18.16 5.01
N PHE A 137 11.98 17.38 3.93
CA PHE A 137 13.19 16.93 3.22
C PHE A 137 13.56 17.83 2.05
N GLY A 138 12.69 18.76 1.66
CA GLY A 138 12.81 19.51 0.41
C GLY A 138 12.14 18.78 -0.76
N PRO A 139 11.61 19.53 -1.75
CA PRO A 139 10.78 18.97 -2.83
C PRO A 139 11.53 18.00 -3.75
N GLY A 140 12.86 18.11 -3.84
CA GLY A 140 13.71 17.21 -4.63
C GLY A 140 14.12 15.92 -3.90
N GLN A 141 13.73 15.75 -2.64
CA GLN A 141 14.12 14.60 -1.80
C GLN A 141 12.92 13.73 -1.39
N VAL A 142 11.77 13.89 -2.06
CA VAL A 142 10.60 13.02 -1.84
C VAL A 142 10.89 11.64 -2.47
N PRO A 143 10.86 10.54 -1.69
CA PRO A 143 11.09 9.20 -2.21
C PRO A 143 10.01 8.77 -3.21
N GLU A 144 10.36 7.84 -4.09
CA GLU A 144 9.48 7.26 -5.11
C GLU A 144 8.93 8.31 -6.12
N THR A 145 8.68 7.88 -7.36
CA THR A 145 8.08 8.77 -8.36
C THR A 145 6.62 9.07 -8.01
N ALA A 146 6.13 10.23 -8.45
CA ALA A 146 4.74 10.58 -8.24
C ALA A 146 3.82 9.72 -9.14
N GLU A 147 4.32 9.40 -10.33
CA GLU A 147 3.68 8.64 -11.39
C GLU A 147 3.65 7.14 -11.08
N GLY A 148 2.74 6.42 -11.73
CA GLY A 148 2.64 4.96 -11.63
C GLY A 148 1.93 4.43 -10.39
N PHE A 149 1.58 5.30 -9.43
CA PHE A 149 0.76 4.91 -8.29
C PHE A 149 -0.63 4.44 -8.72
N THR A 150 -0.93 3.18 -8.46
CA THR A 150 -2.24 2.56 -8.72
C THR A 150 -2.79 2.04 -7.40
N PRO A 151 -3.74 2.73 -6.76
CA PRO A 151 -4.18 2.39 -5.41
C PRO A 151 -4.93 1.05 -5.38
N HIS A 152 -4.47 0.14 -4.53
CA HIS A 152 -5.00 -1.21 -4.43
C HIS A 152 -4.82 -1.80 -3.02
N VAL A 153 -5.62 -2.82 -2.71
CA VAL A 153 -5.49 -3.66 -1.51
C VAL A 153 -5.06 -5.05 -1.93
N SER A 154 -3.94 -5.52 -1.42
CA SER A 154 -3.53 -6.92 -1.61
C SER A 154 -4.37 -7.83 -0.73
N VAL A 155 -4.79 -8.99 -1.25
CA VAL A 155 -5.47 -10.04 -0.47
C VAL A 155 -4.71 -11.36 -0.43
N ALA A 156 -3.76 -11.56 -1.35
CA ALA A 156 -2.80 -12.66 -1.30
C ALA A 156 -1.51 -12.29 -2.05
N TYR A 157 -0.39 -12.86 -1.62
CA TYR A 157 0.90 -12.78 -2.33
C TYR A 157 1.29 -14.12 -2.93
N SER A 158 1.95 -14.11 -4.09
CA SER A 158 2.54 -15.31 -4.68
C SER A 158 3.71 -15.81 -3.84
N SER A 159 3.70 -17.07 -3.46
CA SER A 159 4.80 -17.75 -2.76
C SER A 159 5.46 -18.87 -3.57
N GLY A 160 4.88 -19.22 -4.72
CA GLY A 160 5.42 -20.18 -5.69
C GLY A 160 6.47 -19.57 -6.61
#